data_AF-A0A946QE78-F1
#
_entry.id   AF-A0A946QE78-F1
#
_cell.length_a   1.000
_cell.length_b   1.000
_cell.length_c   1.000
_cell.angle_alpha   90.00
_cell.angle_beta   90.00
_cell.angle_gamma   90.00
#
_symmetry.space_group_name_H-M   'P 1'
#
loop_
_entity.id
_entity.type
_entity.pdbx_description
1 polymer ?
#
loop_
_entity_poly.entity_id
_entity_poly.type
_entity_poly.pdbx_seq_one_letter_code
_entity_poly.pdbx_strand_id
1 'polypeptide(L)'
;MSRFNTICLVVIATMTSSAMSAAPLSFSRDIKPILSDSCYHCHGPDDTARESELRLDLRASVFELKVLTDGAMLEHLTSNDPDVRMPPP
;
A
#
# COMPACT_ATOMS: atom_id res chain seq x y z
N MET A 1 -10.92 -1.97 -56.11
CA MET A 1 -9.63 -1.56 -55.48
C MET A 1 -9.85 -0.65 -54.25
N SER A 2 -10.69 0.39 -54.32
CA SER A 2 -10.94 1.30 -53.19
C SER A 2 -11.65 0.66 -51.97
N ARG A 3 -12.58 -0.28 -52.17
CA ARG A 3 -13.35 -0.90 -51.07
C ARG A 3 -12.53 -1.82 -50.16
N PHE A 4 -11.51 -2.49 -50.71
CA PHE A 4 -10.57 -3.29 -49.92
C PHE A 4 -9.69 -2.42 -49.02
N ASN A 5 -9.32 -1.22 -49.48
CA ASN A 5 -8.51 -0.28 -48.71
C ASN A 5 -9.29 0.33 -47.53
N THR A 6 -10.58 0.60 -47.73
CA THR A 6 -11.47 1.08 -46.66
C THR A 6 -11.76 -0.02 -45.62
N ILE A 7 -11.92 -1.28 -46.05
CA ILE A 7 -12.11 -2.41 -45.13
C ILE A 7 -10.85 -2.63 -44.27
N CYS A 8 -9.65 -2.56 -44.85
CA CYS A 8 -8.39 -2.62 -44.09
C CYS A 8 -8.27 -1.50 -43.03
N LEU A 9 -8.70 -0.28 -43.35
CA LEU A 9 -8.63 0.89 -42.46
C LEU A 9 -9.58 0.78 -41.26
N VAL A 10 -10.77 0.17 -41.44
CA VAL A 10 -11.75 -0.03 -40.37
C VAL A 10 -11.33 -1.18 -39.43
N VAL A 11 -10.69 -2.23 -39.95
CA VAL A 11 -10.24 -3.37 -39.14
C VAL A 11 -9.11 -2.96 -38.18
N ILE A 12 -8.15 -2.13 -38.63
CA ILE A 12 -7.04 -1.64 -37.79
C ILE A 12 -7.54 -0.76 -36.62
N ALA A 13 -8.63 -0.01 -36.81
CA ALA A 13 -9.20 0.88 -35.78
C ALA A 13 -9.93 0.15 -34.63
N THR A 14 -10.21 -1.15 -34.77
CA THR A 14 -10.98 -1.91 -33.76
C THR A 14 -10.11 -2.78 -32.82
N MET A 15 -8.79 -2.86 -33.04
CA MET A 15 -7.88 -3.73 -32.28
C MET A 15 -7.22 -3.11 -31.04
N THR A 16 -7.58 -1.88 -30.63
CA THR A 16 -6.87 -1.15 -29.56
C THR A 16 -7.64 -1.02 -28.25
N SER A 17 -8.47 -2.00 -27.90
CA SER A 17 -9.07 -2.08 -26.55
C SER A 17 -8.32 -3.11 -25.69
N SER A 18 -7.11 -2.75 -25.27
CA SER A 18 -6.43 -3.46 -24.18
C SER A 18 -7.06 -3.03 -22.87
N ALA A 19 -7.76 -3.93 -22.19
CA ALA A 19 -8.24 -3.69 -20.84
C ALA A 19 -7.03 -3.53 -19.90
N MET A 20 -6.71 -2.29 -19.54
CA MET A 20 -5.67 -1.98 -18.57
C MET A 20 -6.19 -2.34 -17.17
N SER A 21 -5.86 -3.53 -16.68
CA SER A 21 -6.11 -3.90 -15.28
C SER A 21 -5.07 -3.23 -14.39
N ALA A 22 -5.49 -2.74 -13.22
CA ALA A 22 -4.55 -2.36 -12.18
C ALA A 22 -3.68 -3.58 -11.81
N ALA A 23 -2.39 -3.35 -11.60
CA ALA A 23 -1.50 -4.38 -11.12
C ALA A 23 -1.91 -4.81 -9.70
N PRO A 24 -1.76 -6.09 -9.33
CA PRO A 24 -2.01 -6.54 -7.97
C PRO A 24 -1.10 -5.83 -6.97
N LEU A 25 -1.67 -5.49 -5.80
CA LEU A 25 -0.91 -4.96 -4.67
C LEU A 25 0.11 -5.99 -4.19
N SER A 26 1.32 -5.51 -3.93
CA SER A 26 2.42 -6.28 -3.38
C SER A 26 2.89 -5.62 -2.10
N PHE A 27 2.85 -6.36 -0.98
CA PHE A 27 3.32 -5.83 0.29
C PHE A 27 4.76 -5.31 0.20
N SER A 28 5.66 -6.07 -0.41
CA SER A 28 7.09 -5.71 -0.50
C SER A 28 7.36 -4.47 -1.34
N ARG A 29 6.58 -4.24 -2.40
CA ARG A 29 6.77 -3.11 -3.32
C ARG A 29 5.96 -1.88 -2.91
N ASP A 30 4.72 -2.07 -2.45
CA ASP A 30 3.76 -0.98 -2.30
C ASP A 30 3.56 -0.56 -0.83
N ILE A 31 3.76 -1.45 0.16
CA ILE A 31 3.45 -1.18 1.58
C ILE A 31 4.70 -1.08 2.45
N LYS A 32 5.63 -2.03 2.31
CA LYS A 32 6.84 -2.10 3.14
C LYS A 32 7.69 -0.83 3.04
N PRO A 33 7.88 -0.18 1.88
CA PRO A 33 8.64 1.08 1.82
C PRO A 33 7.99 2.18 2.67
N ILE A 34 6.66 2.33 2.62
CA ILE A 34 5.92 3.33 3.40
C ILE A 34 6.14 3.10 4.90
N LEU A 35 6.00 1.85 5.36
CA LEU A 35 6.23 1.51 6.77
C LEU A 35 7.69 1.69 7.20
N SER A 36 8.64 1.41 6.30
CA SER A 36 10.06 1.62 6.56
C SER A 36 10.40 3.08 6.74
N ASP A 37 9.83 3.95 5.91
CA ASP A 37 10.12 5.37 5.92
C ASP A 37 9.46 6.09 7.11
N SER A 38 8.26 5.65 7.51
CA SER A 38 7.42 6.39 8.46
C SER A 38 7.26 5.73 9.84
N CYS A 39 7.44 4.41 9.97
CA CYS A 39 6.98 3.69 11.18
C CYS A 39 8.06 2.82 11.84
N TYR A 40 8.98 2.22 11.07
CA TYR A 40 9.93 1.25 11.63
C TYR A 40 11.00 1.84 12.54
N HIS A 41 11.16 3.17 12.57
CA HIS A 41 12.07 3.79 13.53
C HIS A 41 11.63 3.50 14.98
N CYS A 42 10.33 3.71 15.28
CA CYS A 42 9.78 3.52 16.62
C CYS A 42 9.04 2.18 16.79
N HIS A 43 8.65 1.51 15.70
CA HIS A 43 7.89 0.24 15.70
C HIS A 43 8.53 -0.86 14.85
N GLY A 44 9.87 -0.85 14.75
CA GLY A 44 10.64 -1.81 13.96
C GLY A 44 11.67 -2.59 14.80
N PRO A 45 12.73 -3.11 14.17
CA PRO A 45 13.64 -4.09 14.78
C PRO A 45 14.58 -3.54 15.84
N ASP A 46 14.77 -2.22 15.91
CA ASP A 46 15.66 -1.60 16.89
C ASP A 46 15.01 -1.58 18.27
N ASP A 47 15.45 -2.46 19.16
CA ASP A 47 14.96 -2.55 20.54
C ASP A 47 15.19 -1.25 21.34
N THR A 48 16.19 -0.44 20.98
CA THR A 48 16.54 0.77 21.73
C THR A 48 15.66 1.97 21.37
N ALA A 49 15.20 2.02 20.12
CA ALA A 49 14.30 3.06 19.61
C ALA A 49 12.82 2.67 19.74
N ARG A 50 12.51 1.41 20.10
CA ARG A 50 11.14 0.92 20.10
C ARG A 50 10.32 1.46 21.27
N GLU A 51 9.21 2.13 20.95
CA GLU A 51 8.35 2.80 21.95
C GLU A 51 7.25 1.87 22.53
N SER A 52 7.13 0.64 22.02
CA SER A 52 6.15 -0.35 22.49
C SER A 52 6.58 -1.79 22.18
N GLU A 53 5.78 -2.79 22.53
CA GLU A 53 6.02 -4.18 22.08
C GLU A 53 5.65 -4.41 20.60
N LEU A 54 5.08 -3.40 19.92
CA LEU A 54 4.64 -3.51 18.54
C LEU A 54 5.83 -3.54 17.56
N ARG A 55 5.84 -4.58 16.72
CA ARG A 55 6.78 -4.78 15.62
C ARG A 55 6.03 -4.83 14.29
N LEU A 56 5.89 -3.67 13.64
CA LEU A 56 5.20 -3.57 12.34
C LEU A 56 5.95 -4.29 11.21
N ASP A 57 7.25 -4.52 11.37
CA ASP A 57 8.07 -5.29 10.44
C ASP A 57 7.84 -6.82 10.55
N LEU A 58 7.22 -7.28 11.65
CA LEU A 58 6.94 -8.68 11.91
C LEU A 58 5.44 -8.98 11.80
N ARG A 59 5.11 -9.83 10.83
CA ARG A 59 3.73 -10.27 10.60
C ARG A 59 3.07 -10.80 11.88
N ALA A 60 3.76 -11.67 12.63
CA ALA A 60 3.21 -12.27 13.85
C ALA A 60 2.76 -11.21 14.87
N SER A 61 3.61 -10.22 15.15
CA SER A 61 3.30 -9.12 16.09
C SER A 61 2.05 -8.34 15.68
N VAL A 62 1.91 -8.01 14.38
CA VAL A 62 0.74 -7.30 13.86
C VAL A 62 -0.57 -8.09 14.05
N PHE A 63 -0.53 -9.42 13.89
CA PHE A 63 -1.71 -10.27 14.07
C PHE A 63 -2.03 -10.54 15.55
N GLU A 64 -1.01 -10.75 16.38
CA GLU A 64 -1.18 -10.99 17.82
C GLU A 64 -1.78 -9.77 18.52
N LEU A 65 -1.29 -8.57 18.17
CA LEU A 65 -1.77 -7.30 18.71
C LEU A 65 -2.98 -6.74 17.95
N LYS A 66 -3.45 -7.43 16.91
CA LYS A 66 -4.64 -7.07 16.12
C LYS A 66 -4.68 -5.63 15.62
N VAL A 67 -3.52 -5.03 15.39
CA VAL A 67 -3.36 -3.59 15.10
C VAL A 67 -4.16 -3.15 13.86
N LEU A 68 -4.34 -4.06 12.90
CA LEU A 68 -5.13 -3.82 11.69
C LEU A 68 -6.64 -4.08 11.87
N THR A 69 -7.01 -5.06 12.69
CA THR A 69 -8.42 -5.52 12.79
C THR A 69 -9.19 -4.83 13.89
N ASP A 70 -8.51 -4.36 14.94
CA ASP A 70 -9.15 -3.69 16.07
C ASP A 70 -9.31 -2.17 15.83
N GLY A 71 -8.86 -1.68 14.67
CA GLY A 71 -9.00 -0.27 14.27
C GLY A 71 -7.94 0.66 14.86
N ALA A 72 -7.11 0.19 15.78
CA ALA A 72 -6.08 0.98 16.45
C ALA A 72 -5.16 1.72 15.46
N MET A 73 -4.69 1.05 14.40
CA MET A 73 -3.85 1.72 13.39
C MET A 73 -4.57 2.87 12.70
N LEU A 74 -5.85 2.69 12.35
CA LEU A 74 -6.63 3.73 11.67
C LEU A 74 -6.87 4.92 12.60
N GLU A 75 -7.15 4.66 13.88
CA GLU A 75 -7.31 5.69 14.91
C GLU A 75 -6.05 6.56 15.03
N HIS A 76 -4.87 5.95 15.16
CA HIS A 76 -3.61 6.71 15.30
C HIS A 76 -3.24 7.45 14.01
N LEU A 77 -3.49 6.87 12.82
CA LEU A 77 -3.23 7.52 11.53
C LEU A 77 -4.12 8.74 11.28
N THR A 78 -5.35 8.73 11.82
CA THR A 78 -6.36 9.78 11.58
C THR A 78 -6.56 10.71 12.76
N SER A 79 -5.85 10.49 13.87
CA SER A 79 -5.93 11.32 15.06
C SER A 79 -5.46 12.76 14.81
N ASN A 80 -6.14 13.70 15.46
CA ASN A 80 -5.74 15.11 15.53
C ASN A 80 -5.00 15.44 16.84
N ASP A 81 -4.95 14.49 17.79
CA ASP A 81 -4.18 14.62 19.01
C ASP A 81 -2.69 14.32 18.70
N PRO A 82 -1.77 15.29 18.85
CA PRO A 82 -0.37 15.10 18.52
C PRO A 82 0.33 14.03 19.36
N ASP A 83 -0.18 13.73 20.56
CA ASP A 83 0.41 12.74 21.46
C ASP A 83 0.02 11.30 21.08
N VAL A 84 -1.08 11.14 20.33
CA VAL A 84 -1.60 9.83 19.87
C VAL A 84 -1.35 9.62 18.38
N ARG A 85 -1.16 10.69 17.62
CA ARG A 85 -1.00 10.62 16.17
C ARG A 85 0.29 9.89 15.79
N MET A 86 0.16 8.87 14.96
CA MET A 86 1.28 8.15 14.37
C MET A 86 1.18 8.17 12.83
N PRO A 87 2.26 8.48 12.10
CA PRO A 87 3.55 8.93 12.63
C PRO A 87 3.43 10.31 13.32
N PRO A 88 4.31 10.61 14.30
CA PRO A 88 4.34 11.92 14.95
C PRO A 88 4.53 13.06 13.91
N PRO A 89 3.96 14.25 14.14
CA PRO A 89 4.03 15.40 13.23
C PRO A 89 5.42 16.01 13.08
#